data_AF-A0A9E1ILV1-F1
#
_entry.id   AF-A0A9E1ILV1-F1
#
_cell.length_a   1.000
_cell.length_b   1.000
_cell.length_c   1.000
_cell.angle_alpha   90.00
_cell.angle_beta   90.00
_cell.angle_gamma   90.00
#
_symmetry.space_group_name_H-M   'P 1'
#
loop_
_entity.id
_entity.type
_entity.pdbx_description
1 polymer ?
#
loop_
_entity_poly.entity_id
_entity_poly.type
_entity_poly.pdbx_seq_one_letter_code
_entity_poly.pdbx_strand_id
1 'polypeptide(L)'
;MANPKSRLRVARNFIQRYGADRFERLLEAFARGESGQAIADEFNVSRERVRQWKNTFGQVVTIYQVHSEVRDVLDETQGVLYLGH
;
A
#
# COMPACT_ATOMS: atom_id res chain seq x y z
N MET A 1 10.28 -0.25 10.97
CA MET A 1 8.81 -0.42 11.09
C MET A 1 8.33 0.35 12.32
N ALA A 2 7.25 1.14 12.23
CA ALA A 2 6.74 1.90 13.38
C ALA A 2 6.19 0.95 14.48
N ASN A 3 6.54 1.19 15.74
CA ASN A 3 6.06 0.46 16.92
C ASN A 3 4.51 0.54 17.02
N PRO A 4 3.76 -0.55 17.26
CA PRO A 4 2.29 -0.54 17.38
C PRO A 4 1.72 0.54 18.31
N LYS A 5 2.38 0.78 19.46
CA LYS A 5 1.99 1.85 20.40
C LYS A 5 2.08 3.24 19.77
N SER A 6 3.06 3.45 18.88
CA SER A 6 3.24 4.70 18.13
C SER A 6 2.14 4.90 17.09
N ARG A 7 1.74 3.84 16.36
CA ARG A 7 0.68 3.90 15.35
C ARG A 7 -0.66 4.32 15.96
N LEU A 8 -1.04 3.68 17.07
CA LEU A 8 -2.26 4.01 17.80
C LEU A 8 -2.26 5.45 18.32
N ARG A 9 -1.12 5.92 18.82
CA ARG A 9 -0.96 7.31 19.27
C ARG A 9 -1.16 8.30 18.12
N VAL A 10 -0.53 8.06 16.97
CA VAL A 10 -0.67 8.95 15.80
C VAL A 10 -2.11 8.95 15.28
N ALA A 11 -2.78 7.79 15.25
CA ALA A 11 -4.18 7.70 14.85
C ALA A 11 -5.11 8.47 15.81
N ARG A 12 -4.93 8.29 17.13
CA ARG A 12 -5.68 9.05 18.15
C ARG A 12 -5.46 10.55 18.03
N ASN A 13 -4.20 10.97 17.89
CA ASN A 13 -3.86 12.39 17.70
C ASN A 13 -4.47 12.96 16.41
N PHE A 14 -4.54 12.15 15.34
CA PHE A 14 -5.18 12.56 14.10
C PHE A 14 -6.67 12.80 14.33
N ILE A 15 -7.38 11.84 14.91
CA ILE A 15 -8.82 11.95 15.20
C ILE A 15 -9.11 13.13 16.11
N GLN A 16 -8.27 13.37 17.13
CA GLN A 16 -8.41 14.53 18.00
C GLN A 16 -8.27 15.87 17.27
N ARG A 17 -7.44 15.93 16.23
CA ARG A 17 -7.17 17.17 15.49
C ARG A 17 -8.12 17.41 14.33
N TYR A 18 -8.49 16.35 13.60
CA TYR A 18 -9.24 16.45 12.34
C TYR A 18 -10.63 15.83 12.41
N GLY A 19 -10.92 15.00 13.42
CA GLY A 19 -12.18 14.26 13.54
C GLY A 19 -12.12 12.84 12.97
N ALA A 20 -13.12 12.03 13.34
CA ALA A 20 -13.22 10.63 12.92
C ALA A 20 -13.60 10.50 11.43
N ASP A 21 -14.55 11.30 10.94
CA ASP A 21 -14.99 11.29 9.54
C ASP A 21 -13.84 11.61 8.58
N ARG A 22 -13.01 12.59 8.95
CA ARG A 22 -11.80 12.97 8.21
C ARG A 22 -10.75 11.85 8.23
N PHE A 23 -10.67 11.09 9.31
CA PHE A 23 -9.76 9.94 9.39
C PHE A 23 -10.24 8.80 8.50
N GLU A 24 -11.53 8.49 8.50
CA GLU A 24 -12.13 7.52 7.58
C GLU A 24 -11.90 7.92 6.11
N ARG A 25 -12.18 9.17 5.76
CA ARG A 25 -11.92 9.71 4.41
C ARG A 25 -10.45 9.56 4.00
N LEU A 26 -9.50 9.82 4.91
CA LEU A 26 -8.08 9.64 4.65
C LEU A 26 -7.74 8.16 4.34
N LEU A 27 -8.29 7.22 5.12
CA LEU A 27 -8.05 5.79 4.92
C LEU A 27 -8.63 5.31 3.59
N GLU A 28 -9.83 5.77 3.22
CA GLU A 28 -10.41 5.50 1.90
C GLU A 28 -9.55 6.05 0.75
N ALA A 29 -9.05 7.28 0.87
CA ALA A 29 -8.19 7.89 -0.13
C ALA A 29 -6.90 7.08 -0.32
N PHE A 30 -6.32 6.55 0.77
CA PHE A 30 -5.19 5.63 0.67
C PHE A 30 -5.54 4.30 0.00
N ALA A 31 -6.70 3.71 0.32
CA ALA A 31 -7.15 2.45 -0.28
C ALA A 31 -7.42 2.58 -1.78
N ARG A 32 -7.96 3.73 -2.22
CA ARG A 32 -8.20 4.06 -3.63
C ARG A 32 -6.94 4.45 -4.41
N GLY A 33 -5.80 4.57 -3.74
CA GLY A 33 -4.55 4.99 -4.37
C GLY A 33 -4.57 6.46 -4.82
N GLU A 34 -5.38 7.31 -4.17
CA GLU A 34 -5.44 8.74 -4.49
C GLU A 34 -4.05 9.39 -4.35
N SER A 35 -3.79 10.40 -5.18
CA SER A 35 -2.48 11.08 -5.19
C SER A 35 -2.21 11.72 -3.84
N GLY A 36 -0.99 11.53 -3.31
CA GLY A 36 -0.57 12.15 -2.07
C GLY A 36 -0.59 13.68 -2.11
N GLN A 37 -0.52 14.30 -3.30
CA GLN A 37 -0.68 15.75 -3.45
C GLN A 37 -2.15 16.18 -3.31
N ALA A 38 -3.08 15.45 -3.92
CA ALA A 38 -4.51 15.74 -3.79
C ALA A 38 -4.97 15.64 -2.32
N ILE A 39 -4.52 14.61 -1.61
CA ILE A 39 -4.77 14.47 -0.16
C ILE A 39 -4.08 15.61 0.62
N ALA A 40 -2.89 16.03 0.22
CA ALA A 40 -2.18 17.13 0.88
C ALA A 40 -2.97 18.44 0.77
N ASP A 41 -3.52 18.72 -0.40
CA ASP A 41 -4.34 19.90 -0.66
C ASP A 41 -5.68 19.83 0.13
N GLU A 42 -6.36 18.67 0.17
CA GLU A 42 -7.62 18.47 0.91
C GLU A 42 -7.46 18.67 2.44
N PHE A 43 -6.34 18.22 2.99
CA PHE A 43 -6.04 18.32 4.43
C PHE A 43 -5.24 19.58 4.78
N ASN A 44 -4.89 20.42 3.80
CA ASN A 44 -4.03 21.59 3.94
C ASN A 44 -2.72 21.29 4.68
N VAL A 45 -2.01 20.25 4.24
CA VAL A 45 -0.72 19.81 4.80
C VAL A 45 0.28 19.57 3.69
N SER A 46 1.56 19.43 4.04
CA SER A 46 2.57 19.00 3.04
C SER A 46 2.35 17.56 2.56
N ARG A 47 2.72 17.26 1.32
CA ARG A 47 2.76 15.88 0.78
C ARG A 47 3.61 14.93 1.63
N GLU A 48 4.69 15.42 2.22
CA GLU A 48 5.53 14.63 3.11
C GLU A 48 4.77 14.18 4.37
N ARG A 49 3.89 15.04 4.90
CA ARG A 49 3.03 14.69 6.03
C ARG A 49 2.07 13.55 5.66
N VAL A 50 1.49 13.60 4.46
CA VAL A 50 0.63 12.53 3.93
C VAL A 50 1.43 11.23 3.78
N ARG A 51 2.67 11.29 3.27
CA ARG A 51 3.56 10.12 3.17
C ARG A 51 3.82 9.49 4.53
N GLN A 52 4.10 10.30 5.56
CA GLN A 52 4.31 9.82 6.93
C GLN A 52 3.07 9.12 7.48
N TRP A 53 1.87 9.66 7.26
CA TRP A 53 0.62 9.01 7.62
C TRP A 53 0.43 7.67 6.91
N LYS A 54 0.62 7.63 5.59
CA LYS A 54 0.51 6.39 4.80
C LYS A 54 1.41 5.29 5.33
N ASN A 55 2.67 5.61 5.64
CA ASN A 55 3.65 4.68 6.20
C ASN A 55 3.36 4.29 7.67
N THR A 56 2.62 5.12 8.40
CA THR A 56 2.28 4.87 9.81
C THR A 56 1.03 4.01 9.94
N PHE A 57 0.01 4.28 9.13
CA PHE A 57 -1.30 3.64 9.20
C PHE A 57 -1.39 2.35 8.38
N GLY A 58 -0.55 2.20 7.35
CA GLY A 58 -0.54 1.01 6.52
C GLY A 58 0.83 0.72 5.92
N GLN A 59 0.84 -0.28 5.04
CA GLN A 59 2.00 -0.64 4.22
C GLN A 59 1.51 -0.94 2.80
N VAL A 60 2.30 -0.55 1.80
CA VAL A 60 2.04 -0.93 0.41
C VAL A 60 2.63 -2.32 0.20
N VAL A 61 1.79 -3.27 -0.21
CA VAL A 61 2.21 -4.63 -0.56
C VAL A 61 2.12 -4.77 -2.07
N THR A 62 3.26 -4.91 -2.74
CA THR A 62 3.32 -5.24 -4.17
C THR A 62 3.51 -6.74 -4.30
N ILE A 63 2.53 -7.42 -4.89
CA ILE A 63 2.61 -8.87 -5.12
C ILE A 63 3.06 -9.09 -6.56
N TYR A 64 4.18 -9.78 -6.72
CA TYR A 64 4.60 -10.30 -8.02
C TYR A 64 3.89 -11.63 -8.26
N GLN A 65 3.13 -11.70 -9.34
CA GLN A 65 2.48 -12.92 -9.77
C GLN A 65 2.97 -13.26 -11.18
N VAL A 66 3.60 -14.43 -11.32
CA VAL A 66 3.94 -14.97 -12.63
C VAL A 66 2.65 -15.44 -13.28
N HIS A 67 2.42 -14.95 -14.49
CA HIS A 67 1.36 -15.42 -15.38
C HIS A 67 1.52 -16.92 -15.66
N SER A 68 0.43 -17.69 -15.60
CA SER A 68 0.46 -19.15 -15.76
C SER A 68 1.08 -19.56 -17.09
N GLU A 69 0.76 -18.83 -18.16
CA GLU A 69 1.29 -19.08 -19.51
C GLU A 69 2.82 -19.00 -19.58
N VAL A 70 3.45 -18.17 -18.74
CA VAL A 70 4.92 -18.09 -18.67
C VAL A 70 5.52 -19.32 -17.98
N ARG A 71 4.79 -19.90 -17.03
CA ARG A 71 5.16 -21.16 -16.38
C ARG A 71 4.99 -22.33 -17.34
N ASP A 72 3.93 -22.34 -18.13
CA ASP A 72 3.66 -23.41 -19.09
C ASP A 72 4.79 -23.52 -20.13
N VAL A 73 5.33 -22.38 -20.61
CA VAL A 73 6.50 -22.34 -21.51
C VAL A 73 7.74 -22.98 -20.89
N LEU A 74 7.95 -22.79 -19.58
CA LEU A 74 9.08 -23.38 -18.87
C LEU A 74 8.94 -24.91 -18.82
N ASP A 75 7.74 -25.41 -18.52
CA ASP A 75 7.45 -26.84 -18.41
C ASP A 75 7.54 -27.54 -19.78
N GLU A 76 7.08 -26.89 -20.86
CA GLU A 76 7.28 -27.38 -22.23
C GLU A 76 8.77 -27.52 -22.57
N THR A 77 9.57 -26.50 -22.24
CA THR A 77 11.01 -26.50 -22.54
C THR A 77 11.76 -27.54 -21.70
N GLN A 78 11.36 -27.76 -20.44
CA GLN A 78 11.96 -28.78 -19.58
C GLN A 78 11.51 -30.20 -19.98
N GLY A 79 10.26 -30.41 -20.36
CA GLY A 79 9.73 -31.72 -20.79
C GLY A 79 10.40 -32.24 -22.08
N VAL A 80 10.78 -31.35 -22.99
CA VAL A 80 11.51 -31.71 -24.22
C VAL A 80 12.94 -32.20 -23.93
N LEU A 81 13.56 -31.76 -22.83
CA LEU A 81 14.91 -32.20 -22.44
C LEU A 81 14.94 -33.61 -21.82
N TYR A 82 13.80 -34.16 -21.40
CA TYR A 82 13.72 -35.51 -20.80
C TYR A 82 13.22 -36.61 -21.77
N LEU A 83 12.75 -36.25 -22.96
CA LEU A 83 12.27 -37.22 -23.98
C LEU A 83 13.25 -37.41 -25.14
N GLY A 84 14.42 -36.76 -25.10
CA GLY A 84 15.51 -36.98 -26.04
C GLY A 84 16.59 -37.90 -25.46
N HIS A 85 16.29 -39.19 -25.27
CA HIS A 85 17.30 -40.24 -25.10
C HIS A 85 16.81 -41.62 -25.54
#